data_AF-M3HS27-F1
#
_entry.id   AF-M3HS27-F1
#
_cell.length_a   1.000
_cell.length_b   1.000
_cell.length_c   1.000
_cell.angle_alpha   90.00
_cell.angle_beta   90.00
_cell.angle_gamma   90.00
#
_symmetry.space_group_name_H-M   'P 1'
#
loop_
_entity.id
_entity.type
_entity.pdbx_description
1 polymer ?
#
loop_
_entity_poly.entity_id
_entity_poly.type
_entity_poly.pdbx_seq_one_letter_code
_entity_poly.pdbx_strand_id
1 'polypeptide(L)'
;MITNQEFNKNLDEFLLILLDNLSLDGIEYHVLNHYSKSVFGDKQYAFFSISVSCLRLDCTISYDDLYTVPVINIRLYNNDKLLMDPNSQTILKTNTSVIQLQNHHLLQEPWLQIHPCETLETIDTHLRNVPESKKYNDTLTYLCCWFGIYGLPTMFPQFSFRPHVY
;
A
#
# COMPACT_ATOMS: atom_id res chain seq x y z
N MET A 1 -12.20 -3.79 12.20
CA MET A 1 -10.81 -3.32 12.43
C MET A 1 -9.92 -4.54 12.66
N ILE A 2 -8.72 -4.55 12.08
CA ILE A 2 -7.73 -5.62 12.26
C ILE A 2 -6.66 -5.21 13.28
N THR A 3 -6.07 -6.17 13.96
CA THR A 3 -4.94 -5.99 14.89
C THR A 3 -3.59 -6.14 14.19
N ASN A 4 -2.50 -5.65 14.81
CA ASN A 4 -1.13 -5.88 14.32
C ASN A 4 -0.81 -7.38 14.15
N GLN A 5 -1.30 -8.24 15.05
CA GLN A 5 -1.09 -9.68 14.97
C GLN A 5 -1.80 -10.30 13.76
N GLU A 6 -3.05 -9.89 13.51
CA GLU A 6 -3.80 -10.32 12.32
C GLU A 6 -3.14 -9.79 11.05
N PHE A 7 -2.71 -8.53 11.02
CA PHE A 7 -1.95 -7.95 9.92
C PHE A 7 -0.71 -8.80 9.59
N ASN A 8 0.17 -9.02 10.57
CA ASN A 8 1.40 -9.78 10.39
C ASN A 8 1.15 -11.20 9.90
N LYS A 9 0.13 -11.88 10.45
CA LYS A 9 -0.23 -13.25 10.07
C LYS A 9 -0.62 -13.37 8.59
N ASN A 10 -1.17 -12.32 8.01
CA ASN A 10 -1.70 -12.32 6.64
C ASN A 10 -0.82 -11.52 5.65
N LEU A 11 0.29 -10.94 6.11
CA LEU A 11 1.07 -9.96 5.35
C LEU A 11 1.67 -10.54 4.06
N ASP A 12 2.26 -11.75 4.15
CA ASP A 12 2.86 -12.42 3.00
C ASP A 12 1.82 -12.80 1.94
N GLU A 13 0.69 -13.38 2.37
CA GLU A 13 -0.40 -13.75 1.47
C GLU A 13 -1.01 -12.52 0.79
N PHE A 14 -1.22 -11.44 1.55
CA PHE A 14 -1.67 -10.17 1.01
C PHE A 14 -0.70 -9.59 -0.02
N LEU A 15 0.62 -9.64 0.24
CA LEU A 15 1.63 -9.15 -0.69
C LEU A 15 1.62 -9.90 -2.02
N LEU A 16 1.45 -11.23 -1.98
CA LEU A 16 1.33 -12.06 -3.18
C LEU A 16 0.05 -11.70 -3.96
N ILE A 17 -1.10 -11.63 -3.27
CA ILE A 17 -2.37 -11.22 -3.89
C ILE A 17 -2.22 -9.84 -4.55
N LEU A 18 -1.60 -8.88 -3.87
CA LEU A 18 -1.38 -7.54 -4.40
C LEU A 18 -0.58 -7.58 -5.71
N LEU A 19 0.55 -8.29 -5.74
CA LEU A 19 1.44 -8.32 -6.89
C LEU A 19 0.86 -9.09 -8.08
N ASP A 20 0.10 -10.15 -7.83
CA ASP A 20 -0.55 -10.96 -8.86
C ASP A 20 -1.72 -10.22 -9.54
N ASN A 21 -2.32 -9.26 -8.82
CA ASN A 21 -3.52 -8.54 -9.27
C ASN A 21 -3.25 -7.10 -9.73
N LEU A 22 -2.03 -6.61 -9.51
CA LEU A 22 -1.64 -5.29 -9.97
C LEU A 22 -1.61 -5.28 -11.50
N SER A 23 -2.29 -4.32 -12.11
CA SER A 23 -2.23 -4.13 -13.56
C SER A 23 -2.17 -2.65 -13.89
N LEU A 24 -1.52 -2.35 -15.01
CA LEU A 24 -1.54 -1.04 -15.65
C LEU A 24 -2.21 -1.20 -17.01
N ASP A 25 -3.14 -0.32 -17.32
CA ASP A 25 -3.82 -0.35 -18.62
C ASP A 25 -2.82 -0.04 -19.75
N GLY A 26 -2.35 -1.10 -20.42
CA GLY A 26 -1.47 -1.01 -21.58
C GLY A 26 -0.02 -0.61 -21.27
N ILE A 27 0.40 -0.57 -20.01
CA ILE A 27 1.79 -0.27 -19.61
C ILE A 27 2.41 -1.51 -18.97
N GLU A 28 3.56 -1.93 -19.48
CA GLU A 28 4.33 -3.02 -18.87
C GLU A 28 5.08 -2.50 -17.63
N TYR A 29 5.03 -3.27 -16.54
CA TYR A 29 5.86 -3.06 -15.37
C TYR A 29 6.59 -4.34 -15.00
N HIS A 30 7.70 -4.20 -14.28
CA HIS A 30 8.45 -5.33 -13.76
C HIS A 30 8.54 -5.25 -12.24
N VAL A 31 8.26 -6.37 -11.58
CA VAL A 31 8.56 -6.52 -10.15
C VAL A 31 10.05 -6.78 -10.02
N LEU A 32 10.77 -5.84 -9.41
CA LEU A 32 12.22 -5.94 -9.21
C LEU A 32 12.57 -6.76 -7.97
N ASN A 33 11.77 -6.61 -6.92
CA ASN A 33 11.98 -7.30 -5.64
C ASN A 33 10.69 -7.25 -4.81
N HIS A 34 10.46 -8.24 -3.96
CA HIS A 34 9.43 -8.21 -2.93
C HIS A 34 9.80 -9.14 -1.78
N TYR A 35 9.48 -8.76 -0.55
CA TYR A 35 9.69 -9.57 0.65
C TYR A 35 8.90 -9.00 1.82
N SER A 36 8.63 -9.81 2.84
CA SER A 36 8.24 -9.30 4.16
C SER A 36 9.43 -9.39 5.12
N LYS A 37 9.52 -8.44 6.05
CA LYS A 37 10.61 -8.39 7.02
C LYS A 37 10.09 -8.07 8.41
N SER A 38 10.52 -8.88 9.37
CA SER A 38 10.38 -8.59 10.80
C SER A 38 11.43 -7.58 11.24
N VAL A 39 11.01 -6.62 12.08
CA VAL A 39 11.87 -5.56 12.60
C VAL A 39 12.10 -5.79 14.10
N PHE A 40 11.80 -4.82 14.97
CA PHE A 40 11.88 -4.98 16.41
C PHE A 40 10.50 -5.31 17.01
N GLY A 41 10.49 -6.20 18.00
CA GLY A 41 9.25 -6.66 18.64
C GLY A 41 8.38 -7.49 17.70
N ASP A 42 7.07 -7.21 17.69
CA ASP A 42 6.08 -7.85 16.83
C ASP A 42 5.81 -7.03 15.55
N LYS A 43 6.76 -6.19 15.10
CA LYS A 43 6.57 -5.36 13.91
C LYS A 43 7.10 -6.01 12.66
N GLN A 44 6.27 -5.97 11.61
CA GLN A 44 6.65 -6.39 10.27
C GLN A 44 6.25 -5.33 9.24
N TYR A 45 6.94 -5.37 8.10
CA TYR A 45 6.53 -4.66 6.91
C TYR A 45 6.71 -5.54 5.68
N ALA A 46 5.80 -5.40 4.72
CA ALA A 46 5.97 -5.89 3.37
C ALA A 46 6.70 -4.82 2.56
N PHE A 47 7.62 -5.25 1.71
CA PHE A 47 8.31 -4.42 0.73
C PHE A 47 8.04 -4.98 -0.65
N PHE A 48 7.81 -4.09 -1.61
CA PHE A 48 7.92 -4.44 -3.01
C PHE A 48 8.47 -3.26 -3.80
N SER A 49 9.14 -3.60 -4.90
CA SER A 49 9.72 -2.65 -5.82
C SER A 49 9.25 -2.97 -7.23
N ILE A 50 8.72 -1.96 -7.92
CA ILE A 50 8.26 -2.08 -9.29
C ILE A 50 8.94 -1.04 -10.17
N SER A 51 9.27 -1.40 -11.40
CA SER A 51 9.77 -0.47 -12.41
C SER A 51 8.78 -0.31 -13.56
N VAL A 52 8.57 0.94 -13.97
CA VAL A 52 7.79 1.34 -15.14
C VAL A 52 8.66 2.28 -15.98
N SER A 53 9.14 1.81 -17.13
CA SER A 53 10.10 2.56 -17.96
C SER A 53 11.36 2.99 -17.15
N CYS A 54 11.63 4.29 -16.99
CA CYS A 54 12.75 4.81 -16.21
C CYS A 54 12.41 5.07 -14.73
N LEU A 55 11.16 4.83 -14.32
CA LEU A 55 10.69 5.09 -12.97
C LEU A 55 10.73 3.80 -12.16
N ARG A 56 11.24 3.87 -10.92
CA ARG A 56 11.13 2.82 -9.92
C ARG A 56 10.33 3.32 -8.74
N LEU A 57 9.38 2.53 -8.29
CA LEU A 57 8.68 2.71 -7.03
C LEU A 57 9.15 1.66 -6.06
N ASP A 58 9.63 2.11 -4.91
CA ASP A 58 9.84 1.26 -3.75
C ASP A 58 8.71 1.55 -2.76
N CYS A 59 7.99 0.52 -2.35
CA CYS A 59 6.86 0.64 -1.44
C CYS A 59 7.09 -0.21 -0.20
N THR A 60 6.68 0.30 0.95
CA THR A 60 6.51 -0.49 2.16
C THR A 60 5.08 -0.43 2.65
N ILE A 61 4.57 -1.55 3.15
CA ILE A 61 3.28 -1.65 3.82
C ILE A 61 3.54 -2.16 5.24
N SER A 62 3.09 -1.43 6.24
CA SER A 62 3.31 -1.72 7.67
C SER A 62 2.07 -1.37 8.47
N TYR A 63 2.02 -1.74 9.74
CA TYR A 63 0.88 -1.43 10.61
C TYR A 63 1.22 -0.33 11.60
N ASP A 64 0.42 0.73 11.62
CA ASP A 64 0.55 1.84 12.56
C ASP A 64 -0.32 1.58 13.79
N ASP A 65 0.29 1.47 14.98
CA ASP A 65 -0.43 1.18 16.22
C ASP A 65 -1.22 2.37 16.77
N LEU A 66 -0.82 3.59 16.41
CA LEU A 66 -1.50 4.79 16.91
C LEU A 66 -2.85 4.95 16.21
N TYR A 67 -2.86 4.76 14.89
CA TYR A 67 -4.07 4.82 14.07
C TYR A 67 -4.75 3.46 13.95
N THR A 68 -4.11 2.37 14.37
CA THR A 68 -4.62 0.99 14.34
C THR A 68 -5.01 0.53 12.93
N VAL A 69 -4.22 0.92 11.93
CA VAL A 69 -4.46 0.66 10.50
C VAL A 69 -3.16 0.38 9.76
N PRO A 70 -3.22 -0.33 8.62
CA PRO A 70 -2.11 -0.40 7.69
C PRO A 70 -1.76 0.97 7.09
N VAL A 71 -0.48 1.19 6.85
CA VAL A 71 0.09 2.38 6.22
C VAL A 71 1.01 1.97 5.08
N ILE A 72 0.96 2.73 3.99
CA ILE A 72 1.85 2.58 2.85
C ILE A 72 2.79 3.78 2.79
N ASN A 73 4.07 3.49 2.57
CA ASN A 73 5.10 4.47 2.31
C ASN A 73 5.70 4.19 0.94
N ILE A 74 6.05 5.26 0.22
CA ILE A 74 6.50 5.19 -1.16
C ILE A 74 7.79 6.02 -1.30
N ARG A 75 8.74 5.48 -2.06
CA ARG A 75 9.88 6.20 -2.61
C ARG A 75 9.85 6.08 -4.12
N LEU A 76 10.02 7.21 -4.79
CA LEU A 76 10.06 7.27 -6.23
C LEU A 76 11.50 7.52 -6.69
N TYR A 77 11.94 6.82 -7.72
CA TYR A 77 13.23 7.02 -8.34
C TYR A 77 13.05 7.24 -9.83
N ASN A 78 13.85 8.13 -10.41
CA ASN A 78 13.94 8.32 -11.86
C ASN A 78 15.39 8.12 -12.28
N ASN A 79 15.65 7.10 -13.11
CA ASN A 79 17.01 6.66 -13.45
C ASN A 79 17.89 6.48 -12.19
N ASP A 80 17.36 5.73 -11.20
CA ASP A 80 17.96 5.45 -9.89
C ASP A 80 18.24 6.66 -8.98
N LYS A 81 17.84 7.87 -9.38
CA LYS A 81 17.90 9.05 -8.51
C LYS A 81 16.61 9.18 -7.72
N LEU A 82 16.74 9.18 -6.39
CA LEU A 82 15.61 9.36 -5.47
C LEU A 82 14.96 10.73 -5.69
N LEU A 83 13.65 10.72 -5.92
CA LEU A 83 12.81 11.89 -6.08
C LEU A 83 12.14 12.21 -4.73
N MET A 84 12.74 13.13 -3.97
CA MET A 84 12.20 13.59 -2.68
C MET A 84 11.49 14.95 -2.77
N ASP A 85 11.53 15.61 -3.93
CA ASP A 85 10.97 16.95 -4.10
C ASP A 85 9.44 16.91 -4.01
N PRO A 86 8.78 17.80 -3.24
CA PRO A 86 7.32 17.92 -3.19
C PRO A 86 6.65 18.05 -4.56
N ASN A 87 7.32 18.64 -5.56
CA ASN A 87 6.82 18.73 -6.93
C ASN A 87 6.77 17.35 -7.63
N SER A 88 7.58 16.39 -7.19
CA SER A 88 7.50 14.98 -7.64
C SER A 88 6.23 14.28 -7.12
N GLN A 89 5.56 14.85 -6.10
CA GLN A 89 4.25 14.38 -5.62
C GLN A 89 3.14 14.60 -6.64
N THR A 90 3.35 15.46 -7.65
CA THR A 90 2.39 15.63 -8.77
C THR A 90 2.25 14.38 -9.64
N ILE A 91 3.18 13.42 -9.53
CA ILE A 91 3.11 12.09 -10.16
C ILE A 91 2.16 11.18 -9.37
N LEU A 92 2.11 11.34 -8.05
CA LEU A 92 1.24 10.63 -7.11
C LEU A 92 -0.04 11.44 -6.90
N LYS A 93 -0.80 11.72 -7.97
CA LYS A 93 -2.09 12.43 -7.84
C LYS A 93 -3.12 11.53 -7.19
N THR A 94 -3.40 11.80 -5.93
CA THR A 94 -4.47 11.15 -5.17
C THR A 94 -5.58 12.16 -4.97
N ASN A 95 -6.74 11.91 -5.54
CA ASN A 95 -7.90 12.82 -5.42
C ASN A 95 -8.47 12.86 -3.99
N THR A 96 -7.99 12.00 -3.08
CA THR A 96 -8.66 11.69 -1.81
C THR A 96 -7.74 11.62 -0.58
N SER A 97 -6.42 11.84 -0.70
CA SER A 97 -5.53 11.69 0.47
C SER A 97 -4.35 12.66 0.46
N VAL A 98 -3.94 13.11 1.66
CA VAL A 98 -2.77 13.98 1.84
C VAL A 98 -1.52 13.11 1.91
N ILE A 99 -0.61 13.30 0.95
CA ILE A 99 0.72 12.68 0.94
C ILE A 99 1.70 13.62 1.63
N GLN A 100 2.46 13.13 2.61
CA GLN A 100 3.44 13.91 3.35
C GLN A 100 4.81 13.23 3.32
N LEU A 101 5.87 14.02 3.24
CA LEU A 101 7.22 13.53 3.46
C LEU A 101 7.49 13.45 4.96
N GLN A 102 7.64 12.24 5.49
CA GLN A 102 7.90 12.01 6.90
C GLN A 102 8.84 10.82 7.12
N ASN A 103 9.38 10.70 8.33
CA ASN A 103 10.20 9.54 8.67
C ASN A 103 9.30 8.31 8.83
N HIS A 104 9.61 7.25 8.09
CA HIS A 104 8.95 5.97 8.17
C HIS A 104 9.02 5.45 9.61
N HIS A 105 7.87 5.17 10.21
CA HIS A 105 7.77 4.84 11.64
C HIS A 105 8.63 3.64 12.08
N LEU A 106 8.80 2.61 11.23
CA LEU A 106 9.74 1.50 11.49
C LEU A 106 11.19 1.71 11.04
N LEU A 107 11.42 2.40 9.92
CA LEU A 107 12.75 2.47 9.29
C LEU A 107 13.54 3.74 9.67
N GLN A 108 12.89 4.73 10.27
CA GLN A 108 13.50 6.00 10.72
C GLN A 108 14.18 6.82 9.61
N GLU A 109 13.75 6.59 8.38
CA GLU A 109 14.26 7.20 7.16
C GLU A 109 13.13 7.96 6.47
N PRO A 110 13.39 8.97 5.62
CA PRO A 110 12.33 9.76 5.01
C PRO A 110 11.64 9.00 3.85
N TRP A 111 10.31 8.98 3.89
CA TRP A 111 9.44 8.38 2.86
C TRP A 111 8.21 9.26 2.62
N LEU A 112 7.64 9.18 1.41
CA LEU A 112 6.33 9.73 1.15
C LEU A 112 5.29 8.79 1.74
N GLN A 113 4.45 9.30 2.64
CA GLN A 113 3.46 8.50 3.34
C GLN A 113 2.08 9.09 3.13
N ILE A 114 1.08 8.23 2.92
CA ILE A 114 -0.31 8.63 3.00
C ILE A 114 -0.68 8.82 4.47
N HIS A 115 -1.21 9.98 4.83
CA HIS A 115 -1.65 10.20 6.20
C HIS A 115 -2.87 9.31 6.54
N PRO A 116 -2.81 8.46 7.59
CA PRO A 116 -3.83 7.43 7.85
C PRO A 116 -5.07 7.89 8.63
N CYS A 117 -5.22 9.19 8.91
CA CYS A 117 -6.24 9.69 9.86
C CYS A 117 -7.69 9.36 9.48
N GLU A 118 -8.00 9.25 8.20
CA GLU A 118 -9.36 8.96 7.70
C GLU A 118 -9.54 7.48 7.32
N THR A 119 -8.48 6.67 7.44
CA THR A 119 -8.45 5.28 6.96
C THR A 119 -9.49 4.42 7.64
N LEU A 120 -9.60 4.53 8.96
CA LEU A 120 -10.52 3.68 9.72
C LEU A 120 -11.99 3.95 9.34
N GLU A 121 -12.41 5.22 9.36
CA GLU A 121 -13.78 5.63 9.05
C GLU A 121 -14.18 5.26 7.62
N THR A 122 -13.27 5.46 6.66
CA THR A 122 -13.53 5.19 5.24
C THR A 122 -13.71 3.70 4.98
N ILE A 123 -12.84 2.85 5.56
CA ILE A 123 -12.92 1.40 5.38
C ILE A 123 -14.14 0.83 6.07
N ASP A 124 -14.45 1.26 7.29
CA ASP A 124 -15.65 0.82 8.01
C ASP A 124 -16.92 1.19 7.23
N THR A 125 -16.95 2.35 6.60
CA THR A 125 -18.09 2.76 5.76
C THR A 125 -18.22 1.88 4.51
N HIS A 126 -17.11 1.50 3.87
CA HIS A 126 -17.11 0.67 2.67
C HIS A 126 -17.48 -0.79 2.97
N LEU A 127 -16.97 -1.34 4.08
CA LEU A 127 -17.19 -2.73 4.46
C LEU A 127 -18.57 -2.99 5.11
N ARG A 128 -19.23 -1.96 5.65
CA ARG A 128 -20.56 -2.07 6.29
C ARG A 128 -21.62 -2.77 5.42
N ASN A 129 -21.51 -2.67 4.09
CA ASN A 129 -22.50 -3.20 3.16
C ASN A 129 -22.05 -4.48 2.43
N VAL A 130 -20.89 -5.06 2.79
CA VAL A 130 -20.37 -6.27 2.14
C VAL A 130 -21.18 -7.48 2.64
N PRO A 131 -21.77 -8.30 1.75
CA PRO A 131 -22.55 -9.48 2.14
C PRO A 131 -21.72 -10.48 2.96
N GLU A 132 -22.31 -11.05 4.00
CA GLU A 132 -21.62 -12.01 4.89
C GLU A 132 -21.06 -13.23 4.14
N SER A 133 -21.66 -13.60 3.00
CA SER A 133 -21.22 -14.70 2.15
C SER A 133 -19.91 -14.45 1.39
N LYS A 134 -19.40 -13.21 1.38
CA LYS A 134 -18.10 -12.84 0.77
C LYS A 134 -16.97 -12.71 1.80
N LYS A 135 -17.18 -13.13 3.04
CA LYS A 135 -16.18 -13.11 4.13
C LYS A 135 -15.07 -14.17 3.95
N TYR A 136 -14.32 -14.15 2.85
CA TYR A 136 -13.04 -14.87 2.80
C TYR A 136 -12.00 -14.06 3.60
N ASN A 137 -11.52 -14.63 4.72
CA ASN A 137 -10.57 -14.06 5.69
C ASN A 137 -10.74 -12.54 5.91
N ASP A 138 -11.52 -12.17 6.93
CA ASP A 138 -11.85 -10.79 7.31
C ASP A 138 -10.66 -9.82 7.21
N THR A 139 -9.47 -10.28 7.61
CA THR A 139 -8.22 -9.52 7.49
C THR A 139 -7.74 -9.29 6.05
N LEU A 140 -7.70 -10.33 5.21
CA LEU A 140 -7.24 -10.20 3.81
C LEU A 140 -8.20 -9.34 2.99
N THR A 141 -9.51 -9.52 3.20
CA THR A 141 -10.52 -8.67 2.56
C THR A 141 -10.33 -7.21 3.00
N TYR A 142 -10.14 -6.96 4.31
CA TYR A 142 -9.83 -5.64 4.81
C TYR A 142 -8.58 -5.05 4.13
N LEU A 143 -7.48 -5.80 4.04
CA LEU A 143 -6.23 -5.33 3.44
C LEU A 143 -6.37 -5.05 1.94
N CYS A 144 -7.07 -5.90 1.20
CA CYS A 144 -7.35 -5.68 -0.22
C CYS A 144 -8.22 -4.45 -0.44
N CYS A 145 -9.27 -4.25 0.36
CA CYS A 145 -10.10 -3.04 0.30
C CYS A 145 -9.30 -1.79 0.65
N TRP A 146 -8.50 -1.85 1.71
CA TRP A 146 -7.62 -0.77 2.12
C TRP A 146 -6.64 -0.39 1.00
N PHE A 147 -6.00 -1.38 0.39
CA PHE A 147 -5.07 -1.13 -0.70
C PHE A 147 -5.80 -0.59 -1.94
N GLY A 148 -7.00 -1.09 -2.26
CA GLY A 148 -7.84 -0.55 -3.33
C GLY A 148 -8.18 0.92 -3.16
N ILE A 149 -8.46 1.36 -1.94
CA ILE A 149 -8.88 2.74 -1.62
C ILE A 149 -7.67 3.67 -1.46
N TYR A 150 -6.60 3.22 -0.81
CA TYR A 150 -5.45 4.04 -0.45
C TYR A 150 -4.19 3.68 -1.24
N GLY A 151 -3.82 2.41 -1.31
CA GLY A 151 -2.58 1.98 -1.98
C GLY A 151 -2.56 2.23 -3.49
N LEU A 152 -3.58 1.78 -4.21
CA LEU A 152 -3.66 1.88 -5.68
C LEU A 152 -3.66 3.32 -6.20
N PRO A 153 -4.54 4.23 -5.71
CA PRO A 153 -4.55 5.61 -6.20
C PRO A 153 -3.24 6.34 -5.95
N THR A 154 -2.47 5.92 -4.93
CA THR A 154 -1.20 6.55 -4.57
C THR A 154 -0.03 6.02 -5.36
N MET A 155 -0.11 4.79 -5.85
CA MET A 155 0.94 4.17 -6.66
C MET A 155 0.92 4.58 -8.14
N PHE A 156 0.41 5.77 -8.47
CA PHE A 156 0.17 6.37 -9.80
C PHE A 156 -1.30 6.24 -10.24
N PRO A 157 -1.90 7.32 -10.79
CA PRO A 157 -3.29 7.34 -11.23
C PRO A 157 -3.61 6.44 -12.45
N GLN A 158 -2.64 5.67 -12.94
CA GLN A 158 -2.78 4.75 -14.09
C GLN A 158 -2.79 3.26 -13.69
N PHE A 159 -2.59 2.93 -12.41
CA PHE A 159 -2.77 1.55 -11.93
C PHE A 159 -4.25 1.26 -11.68
N SER A 160 -4.69 0.10 -12.17
CA SER A 160 -6.00 -0.48 -11.91
C SER A 160 -5.80 -1.84 -11.25
N PHE A 161 -6.63 -2.18 -10.27
CA PHE A 161 -6.70 -3.56 -9.81
C PHE A 161 -7.52 -4.34 -10.82
N ARG A 162 -7.06 -5.51 -11.27
CA ARG A 162 -7.91 -6.35 -12.12
C ARG A 162 -9.20 -6.67 -11.36
N PRO A 163 -10.39 -6.34 -11.90
CA PRO A 163 -11.61 -6.88 -11.36
C PRO A 163 -11.63 -8.36 -11.73
N HIS A 164 -11.20 -9.23 -10.82
CA HIS A 164 -11.49 -10.64 -11.03
C HIS A 164 -13.00 -10.83 -10.91
N VAL A 165 -13.58 -11.13 -12.07
CA VAL A 165 -14.89 -11.77 -12.23
C VAL A 165 -14.79 -13.11 -11.50
N TYR A 166 -15.27 -13.14 -10.26
CA TYR A 166 -15.71 -14.36 -9.58
C TYR A 166 -17.11 -14.12 -9.00
#